data_AF-A0A6G9Z0J6-F1
#
_entry.id   AF-A0A6G9Z0J6-F1
#
_cell.length_a   1.000
_cell.length_b   1.000
_cell.length_c   1.000
_cell.angle_alpha   90.00
_cell.angle_beta   90.00
_cell.angle_gamma   90.00
#
_symmetry.space_group_name_H-M   'P 1'
#
loop_
_entity.id
_entity.type
_entity.pdbx_description
1 polymer ?
#
loop_
_entity_poly.entity_id
_entity_poly.type
_entity_poly.pdbx_seq_one_letter_code
_entity_poly.pdbx_strand_id
1 'polypeptide(L)'
;MRKCHAARDFSAGPDRQCPDRRALVRERHGKQCRTIGFSTGHGTVTAATAWGGEPERMPLRPALPSSAEQLLHDNGIPAFLLRFDRPTAAAELLRVPRLERTVGVIYTAATERHNHYLHTRLADRYDAVVYLDRTTALGPLDPARSRQVTATPETFPTGL
;
A
#
# COMPACT_ATOMS: atom_id res chain seq x y z
N MET A 1 10.00 11.13 27.43
CA MET A 1 9.77 9.76 26.95
C MET A 1 8.49 9.24 27.58
N ARG A 2 7.36 9.23 26.87
CA ARG A 2 6.11 8.62 27.37
C ARG A 2 5.92 7.29 26.66
N LYS A 3 6.17 6.20 27.38
CA LYS A 3 5.85 4.83 26.97
C LYS A 3 4.32 4.72 26.98
N CYS A 4 3.69 4.46 25.83
CA CYS A 4 2.34 3.91 25.82
C CYS A 4 2.47 2.41 26.12
N HIS A 5 2.23 2.05 27.37
CA HIS A 5 1.89 0.68 27.78
C HIS A 5 0.39 0.67 28.03
N ALA A 6 -0.36 -0.12 27.25
CA ALA A 6 -1.54 -0.88 27.67
C ALA A 6 -2.23 -1.43 26.42
N ALA A 7 -1.93 -2.69 26.10
CA ALA A 7 -2.97 -3.58 25.64
C ALA A 7 -3.95 -3.78 26.81
N ARG A 8 -5.25 -3.90 26.48
CA ARG A 8 -6.40 -4.07 27.39
C ARG A 8 -6.98 -2.76 27.93
N ASP A 9 -7.67 -2.03 27.05
CA ASP A 9 -9.00 -1.49 27.35
C ASP A 9 -9.62 -0.96 26.05
N PHE A 10 -10.62 -1.67 25.55
CA PHE A 10 -11.39 -1.31 24.35
C PHE A 10 -12.50 -0.33 24.73
N SER A 11 -12.11 0.82 25.28
CA SER A 11 -13.04 1.94 25.58
C SER A 11 -12.31 3.28 25.43
N ALA A 12 -11.78 3.54 24.23
CA ALA A 12 -11.29 4.86 23.86
C ALA A 12 -12.17 5.44 22.74
N GLY A 13 -12.67 6.66 22.93
CA GLY A 13 -13.57 7.38 22.01
C GLY A 13 -12.97 7.68 20.63
N PRO A 14 -13.77 8.27 19.71
CA PRO A 14 -13.56 8.25 18.27
C PRO A 14 -12.31 8.97 17.74
N ASP A 15 -11.57 9.71 18.56
CA ASP A 15 -10.49 10.63 18.12
C ASP A 15 -9.06 10.16 18.43
N ARG A 16 -8.83 8.91 18.85
CA ARG A 16 -7.47 8.37 19.01
C ARG A 16 -7.14 7.31 17.96
N GLN A 17 -6.91 7.77 16.72
CA GLN A 17 -6.24 6.94 15.73
C GLN A 17 -4.75 6.86 16.08
N CYS A 18 -4.24 5.66 16.32
CA CYS A 18 -2.80 5.44 16.44
C CYS A 18 -2.14 5.91 15.12
N PRO A 19 -1.17 6.84 15.15
CA PRO A 19 -0.51 7.31 13.93
C PRO A 19 0.15 6.12 13.23
N ASP A 20 -0.02 6.05 11.91
CA ASP A 20 0.65 5.03 11.13
C ASP A 20 2.20 5.21 11.20
N ARG A 21 2.95 4.17 10.83
CA ARG A 21 4.42 4.24 10.90
C ARG A 21 5.00 5.39 10.07
N ARG A 22 4.33 5.82 9.00
CA ARG A 22 4.82 6.91 8.13
C ARG A 22 4.70 8.25 8.85
N ALA A 23 3.57 8.49 9.52
CA ALA A 23 3.37 9.68 10.34
C ALA A 23 4.44 9.77 11.45
N LEU A 24 4.74 8.66 12.12
CA LEU A 24 5.79 8.61 13.16
C LEU A 24 7.19 8.92 12.60
N VAL A 25 7.56 8.34 11.45
CA VAL A 25 8.87 8.63 10.82
C VAL A 25 8.94 10.09 10.36
N ARG A 26 7.85 10.63 9.81
CA ARG A 26 7.78 12.02 9.35
C ARG A 26 7.79 13.01 10.52
N GLU A 27 7.22 12.68 11.67
CA GLU A 27 7.33 13.49 12.90
C GLU A 27 8.80 13.61 13.33
N ARG A 28 9.56 12.52 13.28
CA ARG A 28 10.95 12.49 13.72
C ARG A 28 11.94 13.12 12.73
N HIS A 29 11.71 12.94 11.43
CA HIS A 29 12.66 13.30 10.38
C HIS A 29 12.19 14.45 9.46
N GLY A 30 10.96 14.92 9.64
CA GLY A 30 10.40 16.07 8.91
C GLY A 30 10.64 16.00 7.40
N LYS A 31 11.32 17.02 6.87
CA LYS A 31 11.62 17.16 5.44
C LYS A 31 12.71 16.21 4.92
N GLN A 32 13.34 15.40 5.77
CA GLN A 32 14.29 14.36 5.34
C GLN A 32 13.61 13.03 5.04
N CYS A 33 12.34 12.86 5.43
CA CYS A 33 11.53 11.69 5.08
C CYS A 33 10.82 11.91 3.73
N ARG A 34 10.80 10.88 2.88
CA ARG A 34 9.98 10.83 1.66
C ARG A 34 9.17 9.54 1.62
N THR A 35 7.91 9.66 1.28
CA THR A 35 6.97 8.56 1.11
C THR A 35 6.73 8.36 -0.39
N ILE A 36 7.16 7.22 -0.91
CA ILE A 36 6.97 6.86 -2.32
C ILE A 36 5.91 5.78 -2.40
N GLY A 37 4.86 6.03 -3.19
CA GLY A 37 3.80 5.07 -3.47
C GLY A 37 4.11 4.23 -4.70
N PHE A 38 3.57 3.02 -4.74
CA PHE A 38 3.58 2.17 -5.91
C PHE A 38 2.14 1.85 -6.29
N SER A 39 1.81 1.99 -7.57
CA SER A 39 0.47 1.77 -8.09
C SER A 39 0.54 1.02 -9.41
N THR A 40 -0.52 0.27 -9.72
CA THR A 40 -0.60 -0.58 -10.91
C THR A 40 -2.05 -0.71 -11.38
N GLY A 41 -2.27 -0.73 -12.70
CA GLY A 41 -3.61 -0.88 -13.27
C GLY A 41 -4.06 -2.34 -13.29
N HIS A 42 -3.19 -3.22 -13.82
CA HIS A 42 -3.48 -4.61 -14.10
C HIS A 42 -2.32 -5.52 -13.71
N GLY A 43 -2.59 -6.82 -13.58
CA GLY A 43 -1.53 -7.79 -13.40
C GLY A 43 -1.88 -8.92 -12.46
N THR A 44 -0.84 -9.42 -11.80
CA THR A 44 -0.95 -10.47 -10.79
C THR A 44 -0.10 -10.11 -9.59
N VAL A 45 -0.50 -10.59 -8.43
CA VAL A 45 0.17 -10.36 -7.15
C VAL A 45 0.34 -11.70 -6.42
N THR A 46 1.30 -11.77 -5.52
CA THR A 46 1.47 -12.91 -4.61
C THR A 46 0.97 -12.49 -3.25
N ALA A 47 -0.09 -13.13 -2.76
CA ALA A 47 -0.73 -12.81 -1.48
C ALA A 47 -1.45 -14.03 -0.92
N ALA A 48 -1.76 -14.01 0.37
CA ALA A 48 -2.62 -15.02 1.00
C ALA A 48 -4.06 -14.49 1.10
N THR A 49 -5.03 -15.38 1.27
CA THR A 49 -6.43 -15.00 1.54
C THR A 49 -6.69 -14.65 3.01
N ALA A 50 -5.79 -15.06 3.91
CA ALA A 50 -5.83 -14.80 5.34
C ALA A 50 -4.42 -14.77 5.95
N TRP A 51 -4.30 -14.22 7.16
CA TRP A 51 -3.03 -14.22 7.91
C TRP A 51 -2.55 -15.65 8.17
N GLY A 52 -1.28 -15.92 7.90
CA GLY A 52 -0.69 -17.25 8.04
C GLY A 52 -1.13 -18.26 6.97
N GLY A 53 -1.95 -17.84 6.00
CA GLY A 53 -2.29 -18.67 4.85
C GLY A 53 -1.13 -18.78 3.85
N GLU A 54 -1.20 -19.79 2.99
CA GLU A 54 -0.25 -19.98 1.92
C GLU A 54 -0.33 -18.83 0.89
N PRO A 55 0.81 -18.28 0.44
CA PRO A 55 0.82 -17.26 -0.59
C PRO A 55 0.48 -17.87 -1.96
N GLU A 56 -0.50 -17.28 -2.62
CA GLU A 56 -0.95 -17.68 -3.95
C GLU A 56 -0.78 -16.54 -4.93
N ARG A 57 -0.58 -16.90 -6.21
CA ARG A 57 -0.62 -15.93 -7.30
C ARG A 57 -2.07 -15.61 -7.65
N MET A 58 -2.47 -14.36 -7.47
CA MET A 58 -3.83 -13.89 -7.70
C MET A 58 -3.88 -12.81 -8.77
N PRO A 59 -4.90 -12.79 -9.65
CA PRO A 59 -5.10 -11.70 -10.60
C PRO A 59 -5.62 -10.45 -9.89
N LEU A 60 -5.14 -9.28 -10.33
CA LEU A 60 -5.78 -8.01 -10.00
C LEU A 60 -7.05 -7.85 -10.84
N ARG A 61 -8.12 -7.31 -10.26
CA ARG A 61 -9.28 -6.91 -11.06
C ARG A 61 -8.91 -5.70 -11.93
N PRO A 62 -9.64 -5.41 -13.00
CA PRO A 62 -9.57 -4.10 -13.64
C PRO A 62 -9.74 -2.99 -12.59
N ALA A 63 -9.00 -1.89 -12.73
CA ALA A 63 -9.15 -0.74 -11.86
C ALA A 63 -10.61 -0.27 -11.84
N LEU A 64 -11.11 0.17 -10.69
CA LEU A 64 -12.45 0.69 -10.60
C LEU A 64 -12.55 2.01 -11.40
N PRO A 65 -13.69 2.25 -12.08
CA PRO A 65 -13.93 3.54 -12.71
C PRO A 65 -13.73 4.69 -11.72
N SER A 66 -13.07 5.76 -12.17
CA SER A 66 -12.74 6.94 -11.37
C SER A 66 -11.75 6.72 -10.22
N SER A 67 -11.20 5.50 -10.05
CA SER A 67 -10.09 5.25 -9.13
C SER A 67 -8.81 5.92 -9.62
N ALA A 68 -7.85 6.06 -8.73
CA ALA A 68 -6.53 6.58 -9.08
C ALA A 68 -5.83 5.69 -10.11
N GLU A 69 -5.90 4.37 -9.94
CA GLU A 69 -5.27 3.41 -10.85
C GLU A 69 -5.84 3.52 -12.26
N GLN A 70 -7.16 3.73 -12.40
CA GLN A 70 -7.78 3.93 -13.70
C GLN A 70 -7.32 5.23 -14.34
N LEU A 71 -7.31 6.34 -13.57
CA LEU A 71 -6.82 7.62 -14.08
C LEU A 71 -5.35 7.56 -14.53
N LEU A 72 -4.52 6.82 -13.80
CA LEU A 72 -3.12 6.59 -14.14
C LEU A 72 -2.98 5.67 -15.36
N HIS A 73 -3.86 4.69 -15.53
CA HIS A 73 -3.91 3.80 -16.69
C HIS A 73 -4.28 4.54 -17.98
N ASP A 74 -5.29 5.41 -17.89
CA ASP A 74 -5.89 6.10 -19.05
C ASP A 74 -4.90 7.03 -19.79
N ASN A 75 -3.75 7.36 -19.19
CA ASN A 75 -2.73 8.14 -19.87
C ASN A 75 -1.93 7.35 -20.93
N GLY A 76 -2.05 6.01 -20.95
CA GLY A 76 -1.41 5.13 -21.92
C GLY A 76 0.11 4.97 -21.77
N ILE A 77 0.72 5.54 -20.73
CA ILE A 77 2.16 5.43 -20.45
C ILE A 77 2.40 4.22 -19.55
N PRO A 78 3.17 3.21 -19.99
CA PRO A 78 3.26 1.93 -19.30
C PRO A 78 4.00 2.00 -17.96
N ALA A 79 4.92 2.95 -17.80
CA ALA A 79 5.67 3.15 -16.56
C ALA A 79 6.10 4.60 -16.43
N PHE A 80 5.85 5.22 -15.28
CA PHE A 80 6.25 6.59 -15.02
C PHE A 80 6.33 6.91 -13.52
N LEU A 81 7.02 8.01 -13.20
CA LEU A 81 7.10 8.58 -11.86
C LEU A 81 6.34 9.92 -11.85
N LEU A 82 5.33 10.03 -10.98
CA LEU A 82 4.68 11.30 -10.68
C LEU A 82 5.23 11.86 -9.37
N ARG A 83 5.65 13.11 -9.42
CA ARG A 83 6.17 13.86 -8.28
C ARG A 83 5.14 14.88 -7.82
N PHE A 84 4.86 14.89 -6.51
CA PHE A 84 3.90 15.80 -5.89
C PHE A 84 4.57 16.93 -5.09
N ASP A 85 5.89 16.93 -5.00
CA ASP A 85 6.69 18.02 -4.42
C ASP A 85 6.75 19.27 -5.32
N ARG A 86 6.16 19.21 -6.53
CA ARG A 86 6.08 20.32 -7.49
C ARG A 86 4.60 20.59 -7.81
N PRO A 87 4.19 21.87 -7.91
CA PRO A 87 2.84 22.22 -8.32
C PRO A 87 2.69 21.97 -9.82
N THR A 88 2.13 20.81 -10.16
CA THR A 88 1.83 20.41 -11.54
C THR A 88 0.33 20.14 -11.68
N ALA A 89 -0.21 20.22 -12.90
CA ALA A 89 -1.62 19.88 -13.14
C ALA A 89 -1.96 18.45 -12.68
N ALA A 90 -1.04 17.51 -12.86
CA ALA A 90 -1.20 16.13 -12.39
C ALA A 90 -1.22 16.04 -10.85
N ALA A 91 -0.36 16.79 -10.16
CA ALA A 91 -0.36 16.84 -8.70
C ALA A 91 -1.70 17.38 -8.16
N GLU A 92 -2.21 18.48 -8.73
CA GLU A 92 -3.49 19.06 -8.33
C GLU A 92 -4.67 18.12 -8.62
N LEU A 93 -4.67 17.46 -9.79
CA LEU A 93 -5.69 16.46 -10.13
C LEU A 93 -5.72 15.27 -9.15
N LEU A 94 -4.55 14.88 -8.64
CA LEU A 94 -4.38 13.78 -7.67
C LEU A 94 -4.47 14.22 -6.20
N ARG A 95 -4.71 15.52 -5.94
CA ARG A 95 -5.22 15.97 -4.64
C ARG A 95 -6.72 15.73 -4.52
N VAL A 96 -7.46 15.61 -5.61
CA VAL A 96 -8.91 15.30 -5.53
C VAL A 96 -9.10 13.92 -4.88
N PRO A 97 -10.03 13.75 -3.92
CA PRO A 97 -10.27 12.45 -3.28
C PRO A 97 -10.73 11.42 -4.31
N ARG A 98 -10.07 10.27 -4.33
CA ARG A 98 -10.37 9.13 -5.22
C ARG A 98 -10.23 7.82 -4.46
N LEU A 99 -10.83 6.77 -5.00
CA LEU A 99 -10.52 5.41 -4.57
C LEU A 99 -9.09 5.06 -4.97
N GLU A 100 -8.30 4.54 -4.04
CA GLU A 100 -6.97 3.95 -4.25
C GLU A 100 -7.03 2.47 -3.87
N ARG A 101 -6.47 1.63 -4.74
CA ARG A 101 -6.36 0.19 -4.50
C ARG A 101 -5.21 -0.07 -3.53
N THR A 102 -5.48 -0.81 -2.47
CA THR A 102 -4.48 -1.28 -1.51
C THR A 102 -4.35 -2.79 -1.55
N VAL A 103 -3.23 -3.25 -2.11
CA VAL A 103 -2.85 -4.67 -2.09
C VAL A 103 -1.78 -4.86 -1.01
N GLY A 104 -2.06 -5.74 -0.06
CA GLY A 104 -1.11 -6.13 1.00
C GLY A 104 -0.70 -7.59 0.87
N VAL A 105 -0.11 -8.12 1.94
CA VAL A 105 0.18 -9.57 2.06
C VAL A 105 -1.09 -10.43 2.11
N ILE A 106 -2.22 -9.80 2.44
CA ILE A 106 -3.55 -10.39 2.29
C ILE A 106 -4.26 -9.70 1.14
N TYR A 107 -4.80 -10.49 0.23
CA TYR A 107 -5.59 -10.01 -0.89
C TYR A 107 -6.53 -11.09 -1.39
N THR A 108 -7.76 -10.70 -1.76
CA THR A 108 -8.72 -11.59 -2.41
C THR A 108 -9.43 -10.84 -3.54
N ALA A 109 -9.24 -11.31 -4.77
CA ALA A 109 -9.81 -10.66 -5.98
C ALA A 109 -11.34 -10.61 -5.99
N ALA A 110 -12.02 -11.57 -5.34
CA ALA A 110 -13.48 -11.60 -5.25
C ALA A 110 -14.03 -10.44 -4.38
N THR A 111 -13.28 -10.00 -3.39
CA THR A 111 -13.67 -8.96 -2.44
C THR A 111 -12.92 -7.64 -2.65
N GLU A 112 -12.18 -7.50 -3.75
CA GLU A 112 -11.29 -6.36 -4.01
C GLU A 112 -11.99 -5.02 -3.78
N ARG A 113 -13.15 -4.83 -4.40
CA ARG A 113 -13.93 -3.58 -4.29
C ARG A 113 -14.24 -3.19 -2.84
N HIS A 114 -14.56 -4.16 -1.98
CA HIS A 114 -15.02 -3.88 -0.62
C HIS A 114 -13.88 -3.79 0.38
N ASN A 115 -12.82 -4.58 0.20
CA ASN A 115 -11.77 -4.74 1.22
C ASN A 115 -10.45 -4.05 0.84
N HIS A 116 -10.25 -3.74 -0.44
CA HIS A 116 -8.96 -3.30 -0.98
C HIS A 116 -9.04 -1.94 -1.67
N TYR A 117 -10.09 -1.16 -1.43
CA TYR A 117 -10.21 0.21 -1.90
C TYR A 117 -10.49 1.16 -0.76
N LEU A 118 -9.74 2.26 -0.72
CA LEU A 118 -9.88 3.30 0.28
C LEU A 118 -9.94 4.66 -0.40
N HIS A 119 -10.69 5.60 0.17
CA HIS A 119 -10.65 6.98 -0.29
C HIS A 119 -9.35 7.63 0.16
N THR A 120 -8.64 8.23 -0.79
CA THR A 120 -7.35 8.87 -0.55
C THR A 120 -7.22 10.13 -1.40
N ARG A 121 -6.30 11.00 -0.99
CA ARG A 121 -5.77 12.10 -1.81
C ARG A 121 -4.30 11.76 -2.06
N LEU A 122 -3.97 11.19 -3.22
CA LEU A 122 -2.64 10.61 -3.44
C LEU A 122 -1.51 11.63 -3.27
N ALA A 123 -1.71 12.85 -3.76
CA ALA A 123 -0.73 13.92 -3.65
C ALA A 123 -0.55 14.47 -2.22
N ASP A 124 -1.45 14.11 -1.30
CA ASP A 124 -1.31 14.43 0.13
C ASP A 124 -0.72 13.23 0.91
N ARG A 125 -0.94 11.99 0.43
CA ARG A 125 -0.44 10.75 1.05
C ARG A 125 1.02 10.44 0.72
N TYR A 126 1.47 10.80 -0.48
CA TYR A 126 2.79 10.49 -0.99
C TYR A 126 3.52 11.75 -1.45
N ASP A 127 4.85 11.73 -1.42
CA ASP A 127 5.67 12.76 -2.07
C ASP A 127 5.84 12.45 -3.58
N ALA A 128 5.75 11.18 -3.95
CA ALA A 128 5.74 10.72 -5.34
C ALA A 128 5.09 9.34 -5.46
N VAL A 129 4.64 8.99 -6.66
CA VAL A 129 4.09 7.66 -7.01
C VAL A 129 4.82 7.12 -8.22
N VAL A 130 5.30 5.90 -8.11
CA VAL A 130 5.75 5.07 -9.23
C VAL A 130 4.55 4.29 -9.73
N TYR A 131 4.21 4.47 -11.00
CA TYR A 131 3.15 3.71 -11.66
C TYR A 131 3.75 2.71 -12.64
N LEU A 132 3.27 1.47 -12.57
CA LEU A 132 3.57 0.40 -13.51
C LEU A 132 2.24 -0.18 -13.99
N ASP A 133 1.89 0.04 -15.26
CA ASP A 133 0.58 -0.33 -15.78
C ASP A 133 0.26 -1.81 -15.57
N ARG A 134 1.24 -2.67 -15.92
CA ARG A 134 1.16 -4.12 -15.73
C ARG A 134 2.23 -4.62 -14.78
N THR A 135 1.81 -5.36 -13.77
CA THR A 135 2.70 -6.04 -12.82
C THR A 135 2.54 -7.56 -12.87
N THR A 136 3.57 -8.27 -12.42
CA THR A 136 3.57 -9.72 -12.30
C THR A 136 3.82 -10.14 -10.87
N ALA A 137 3.16 -11.21 -10.44
CA ALA A 137 3.31 -11.77 -9.11
C ALA A 137 4.78 -12.12 -8.83
N LEU A 138 5.27 -11.72 -7.65
CA LEU A 138 6.63 -12.02 -7.24
C LEU A 138 6.79 -13.52 -7.01
N GLY A 139 7.83 -14.10 -7.59
CA GLY A 139 8.25 -15.46 -7.28
C GLY A 139 8.97 -15.52 -5.93
N PRO A 140 8.95 -16.67 -5.23
CA PRO A 140 9.82 -16.90 -4.08
C PRO A 140 11.29 -16.72 -4.49
N LEU A 141 12.07 -16.01 -3.67
CA LEU A 141 13.52 -15.86 -3.87
C LEU A 141 14.25 -17.20 -3.74
N ASP A 142 13.73 -18.11 -2.91
CA ASP A 142 14.20 -19.48 -2.75
C ASP A 142 13.01 -20.46 -2.85
N PRO A 143 12.83 -21.16 -3.99
CA PRO A 143 11.75 -22.12 -4.20
C PRO A 143 11.82 -23.34 -3.27
N ALA A 144 12.99 -23.68 -2.74
CA ALA A 144 13.14 -24.81 -1.82
C ALA A 144 12.66 -24.44 -0.41
N ARG A 145 12.83 -23.17 -0.03
CA ARG A 145 12.45 -22.64 1.29
C ARG A 145 10.97 -22.26 1.39
N SER A 146 10.29 -22.02 0.27
CA SER A 146 8.85 -21.70 0.27
C SER A 146 7.96 -22.84 0.79
N ARG A 147 8.45 -24.08 0.82
CA ARG A 147 7.76 -25.22 1.46
C ARG A 147 8.02 -25.35 2.96
N GLN A 148 8.94 -24.56 3.52
CA GLN A 148 9.40 -24.62 4.92
C GLN A 148 8.94 -23.40 5.73
N VAL A 149 7.82 -22.76 5.37
CA VAL A 149 7.19 -21.70 6.19
C VAL A 149 6.49 -22.30 7.43
N THR A 150 7.20 -23.18 8.15
CA THR A 150 6.83 -23.64 9.50
C THR A 150 7.83 -23.14 10.55
N ALA A 151 8.96 -22.57 10.14
CA ALA A 151 9.89 -21.91 11.04
C ALA A 151 10.10 -20.47 10.59
N THR A 152 9.36 -19.54 11.22
CA THR A 152 9.54 -18.10 11.08
C THR A 152 11.01 -17.75 11.36
N PRO A 153 11.82 -17.30 10.37
CA PRO A 153 12.97 -16.49 10.73
C PRO A 153 12.40 -15.19 11.30
N GLU A 154 12.79 -14.81 12.51
CA GLU A 154 12.36 -13.55 13.13
C GLU A 154 12.70 -12.36 12.21
N THR A 155 11.75 -11.93 11.39
CA THR A 155 11.85 -10.76 10.50
C THR A 155 11.16 -9.52 11.08
N PHE A 156 10.80 -9.56 12.37
CA PHE A 156 10.45 -8.32 13.05
C PHE A 156 11.70 -7.44 13.11
N PRO A 157 11.64 -6.15 12.70
CA PRO A 157 12.72 -5.25 13.02
C PRO A 157 12.74 -5.12 14.54
N THR A 158 13.73 -5.73 15.19
CA THR A 158 14.14 -5.35 16.54
C THR A 158 14.70 -3.93 16.44
N GLY A 159 13.80 -2.96 16.44
CA GLY A 159 14.14 -1.59 16.77
C GLY A 159 14.57 -1.57 18.23
N LEU A 160 15.77 -1.04 18.48
CA LEU A 160 16.32 -0.69 19.79
C LEU A 160 15.27 -0.26 20.83
#